data_AF-A0A126Z940-F1
#
_entry.id   AF-A0A126Z940-F1
#
_cell.length_a   1.000
_cell.length_b   1.000
_cell.length_c   1.000
_cell.angle_alpha   90.00
_cell.angle_beta   90.00
_cell.angle_gamma   90.00
#
_symmetry.space_group_name_H-M   'P 1'
#
loop_
_entity.id
_entity.type
_entity.pdbx_description
1 polymer ?
#
loop_
_entity_poly.entity_id
_entity_poly.type
_entity_poly.pdbx_seq_one_letter_code
_entity_poly.pdbx_strand_id
1 'polypeptide(L)'
;MQEIKFDLGNNIHETAKASGAPSFQKSETAGLIDYSVAAVPDTIPAHYTRAGYEIVWRPIFAFAMYADRDRGTDLRVETVTLQLSRILKTHEQAQAFVEQTLAQFNKGKWQRYSELEWYTLLTGRSSLLDEQGRLSDELMALDPDYKIPAEDWPLVVKKGPIWRWVGDGVIAKLKVNEYGTEERGLDYSLGLQFDLVDIANARDAEDLARRLKEGDAKGWNSTVEHEANKKKAAARIKRLEENAIQRGDSVVKRP
;
A
#
# COMPACT_ATOMS: atom_id res chain seq x y z
N MET A 1 -25.77 13.91 5.41
CA MET A 1 -24.75 14.14 4.37
C MET A 1 -24.39 12.78 3.80
N GLN A 2 -24.21 12.64 2.49
CA GLN A 2 -23.85 11.34 1.89
C GLN A 2 -22.38 11.03 2.20
N GLU A 3 -22.10 9.77 2.52
CA GLU A 3 -20.77 9.26 2.88
C GLU A 3 -20.60 7.83 2.36
N ILE A 4 -19.36 7.43 2.08
CA ILE A 4 -18.99 6.05 1.73
C ILE A 4 -18.38 5.38 2.95
N LYS A 5 -18.96 4.28 3.42
CA LYS A 5 -18.43 3.44 4.49
C LYS A 5 -18.01 2.10 3.94
N PHE A 6 -16.87 1.61 4.40
CA PHE A 6 -16.41 0.28 4.02
C PHE A 6 -15.63 -0.37 5.14
N ASP A 7 -15.63 -1.70 5.10
CA ASP A 7 -14.84 -2.57 5.95
C ASP A 7 -14.50 -3.86 5.19
N LEU A 8 -13.46 -4.54 5.63
CA LEU A 8 -13.00 -5.81 5.08
C LEU A 8 -13.49 -6.96 5.95
N GLY A 9 -13.67 -8.14 5.34
CA GLY A 9 -14.05 -9.36 6.03
C GLY A 9 -15.56 -9.62 6.12
N ASN A 10 -16.40 -8.63 5.85
CA ASN A 10 -17.85 -8.80 5.74
C ASN A 10 -18.25 -9.19 4.31
N ASN A 11 -19.42 -9.81 4.13
CA ASN A 11 -19.91 -10.18 2.80
C ASN A 11 -19.98 -8.96 1.86
N ILE A 12 -19.48 -9.10 0.63
CA ILE A 12 -19.36 -7.99 -0.32
C ILE A 12 -20.71 -7.40 -0.75
N HIS A 13 -21.76 -8.22 -0.87
CA HIS A 13 -23.08 -7.75 -1.26
C HIS A 13 -23.74 -6.92 -0.15
N GLU A 14 -23.59 -7.37 1.10
CA GLU A 14 -24.09 -6.67 2.28
C GLU A 14 -23.32 -5.36 2.49
N THR A 15 -21.99 -5.41 2.34
CA THR A 15 -21.12 -4.24 2.47
C THR A 15 -21.45 -3.20 1.39
N ALA A 16 -21.63 -3.62 0.13
CA ALA A 16 -22.01 -2.72 -0.95
C ALA A 16 -23.36 -2.03 -0.68
N LYS A 17 -24.36 -2.79 -0.23
CA LYS A 17 -25.69 -2.24 0.11
C LYS A 17 -25.63 -1.24 1.28
N ALA A 18 -24.77 -1.48 2.26
CA ALA A 18 -24.63 -0.63 3.44
C ALA A 18 -23.65 0.53 3.25
N SER A 19 -22.86 0.55 2.17
CA SER A 19 -21.76 1.49 2.00
C SER A 19 -22.16 2.96 1.85
N GLY A 20 -23.38 3.26 1.39
CA GLY A 20 -23.79 4.64 1.07
C GLY A 20 -23.22 5.20 -0.23
N ALA A 21 -22.51 4.38 -1.02
CA ALA A 21 -21.98 4.79 -2.32
C ALA A 21 -23.11 5.18 -3.31
N PRO A 22 -22.91 6.21 -4.16
CA PRO A 22 -23.99 6.77 -4.99
C PRO A 22 -24.61 5.78 -5.99
N SER A 23 -23.77 4.97 -6.64
CA SER A 23 -24.18 3.86 -7.51
C SER A 23 -22.96 3.03 -7.88
N PHE A 24 -22.98 1.74 -7.57
CA PHE A 24 -21.93 0.83 -8.01
C PHE A 24 -22.14 0.36 -9.45
N GLN A 25 -21.04 0.19 -10.16
CA GLN A 25 -20.91 -0.81 -11.19
C GLN A 25 -20.54 -2.13 -10.53
N LYS A 26 -21.23 -3.21 -10.90
CA LYS A 26 -20.92 -4.56 -10.44
C LYS A 26 -20.38 -5.35 -11.63
N SER A 27 -19.28 -6.06 -11.44
CA SER A 27 -18.86 -7.10 -12.39
C SER A 27 -18.54 -8.40 -11.67
N GLU A 28 -18.62 -9.50 -12.41
CA GLU A 28 -18.26 -10.84 -11.93
C GLU A 28 -17.56 -11.56 -13.08
N THR A 29 -16.26 -11.83 -12.92
CA THR A 29 -15.42 -12.45 -13.95
C THR A 29 -14.55 -13.53 -13.32
N ALA A 30 -14.71 -14.77 -13.75
CA ALA A 30 -13.90 -15.90 -13.29
C ALA A 30 -13.79 -15.98 -11.75
N GLY A 31 -14.93 -15.93 -11.04
CA GLY A 31 -14.98 -16.02 -9.58
C GLY A 31 -14.74 -14.69 -8.84
N LEU A 32 -14.03 -13.74 -9.46
CA LEU A 32 -13.83 -12.39 -8.91
C LEU A 32 -15.09 -11.55 -9.04
N ILE A 33 -15.61 -11.09 -7.90
CA ILE A 33 -16.72 -10.15 -7.78
C ILE A 33 -16.15 -8.78 -7.43
N ASP A 34 -16.50 -7.75 -8.19
CA ASP A 34 -16.18 -6.36 -7.83
C ASP A 34 -17.41 -5.47 -7.76
N TYR A 35 -17.35 -4.51 -6.83
CA TYR A 35 -18.24 -3.37 -6.76
C TYR A 35 -17.38 -2.12 -6.85
N SER A 36 -17.56 -1.32 -7.89
CA SER A 36 -16.73 -0.15 -8.16
C SER A 36 -17.56 1.10 -8.46
N VAL A 37 -17.06 2.26 -8.05
CA VAL A 37 -17.61 3.57 -8.37
C VAL A 37 -16.45 4.49 -8.75
N ALA A 38 -16.64 5.25 -9.81
CA ALA A 38 -15.69 6.25 -10.28
C ALA A 38 -16.39 7.61 -10.41
N ALA A 39 -15.60 8.68 -10.50
CA ALA A 39 -16.08 10.05 -10.46
C ALA A 39 -16.92 10.35 -9.21
N VAL A 40 -16.45 9.88 -8.05
CA VAL A 40 -17.04 10.22 -6.76
C VAL A 40 -16.94 11.75 -6.56
N PRO A 41 -18.04 12.44 -6.22
CA PRO A 41 -18.00 13.87 -5.92
C PRO A 41 -17.03 14.18 -4.78
N ASP A 42 -16.20 15.21 -4.94
CA ASP A 42 -15.19 15.65 -3.95
C ASP A 42 -15.77 15.99 -2.57
N THR A 43 -17.09 16.18 -2.47
CA THR A 43 -17.80 16.46 -1.21
C THR A 43 -18.09 15.21 -0.37
N ILE A 44 -18.09 14.02 -0.98
CA ILE A 44 -18.43 12.75 -0.33
C ILE A 44 -17.16 12.14 0.28
N PRO A 45 -17.06 12.04 1.62
CA PRO A 45 -15.93 11.38 2.28
C PRO A 45 -16.04 9.85 2.20
N ALA A 46 -14.89 9.19 2.22
CA ALA A 46 -14.78 7.75 2.42
C ALA A 46 -14.25 7.44 3.83
N HIS A 47 -14.95 6.57 4.54
CA HIS A 47 -14.71 6.19 5.93
C HIS A 47 -14.31 4.73 6.00
N TYR A 48 -13.12 4.48 6.53
CA TYR A 48 -12.71 3.16 6.97
C TYR A 48 -12.81 3.11 8.50
N THR A 49 -13.63 2.20 9.02
CA THR A 49 -13.87 2.07 10.46
C THR A 49 -13.41 0.73 10.98
N ARG A 50 -12.71 0.76 12.12
CA ARG A 50 -12.39 -0.40 12.95
C ARG A 50 -12.71 -0.06 14.41
N ALA A 51 -12.77 -1.06 15.28
CA ALA A 51 -13.08 -0.81 16.69
C ALA A 51 -12.11 0.19 17.33
N GLY A 52 -12.64 1.34 17.75
CA GLY A 52 -11.88 2.41 18.42
C GLY A 52 -11.08 3.34 17.51
N TYR A 53 -11.24 3.25 16.17
CA TYR A 53 -10.51 4.11 15.25
C TYR A 53 -11.19 4.24 13.88
N GLU A 54 -11.09 5.44 13.30
CA GLU A 54 -11.63 5.75 11.99
C GLU A 54 -10.58 6.49 11.17
N ILE A 55 -10.51 6.16 9.88
CA ILE A 55 -9.79 6.95 8.89
C ILE A 55 -10.79 7.54 7.90
N VAL A 56 -10.59 8.81 7.55
CA VAL A 56 -11.47 9.55 6.65
C VAL A 56 -10.66 10.16 5.50
N TRP A 57 -11.04 9.88 4.26
CA TRP A 57 -10.45 10.52 3.08
C TRP A 57 -11.45 11.36 2.32
N ARG A 58 -11.01 12.56 1.95
CA ARG A 58 -11.71 13.45 1.04
C ARG A 58 -10.72 14.45 0.41
N PRO A 59 -10.74 14.67 -0.91
CA PRO A 59 -11.56 13.96 -1.90
C PRO A 59 -11.10 12.51 -2.13
N ILE A 60 -11.98 11.70 -2.74
CA ILE A 60 -11.63 10.48 -3.46
C ILE A 60 -12.21 10.55 -4.88
N PHE A 61 -11.51 10.01 -5.87
CA PHE A 61 -12.00 9.91 -7.25
C PHE A 61 -12.76 8.61 -7.52
N ALA A 62 -12.23 7.49 -7.01
CA ALA A 62 -12.82 6.16 -7.22
C ALA A 62 -12.66 5.28 -5.99
N PHE A 63 -13.56 4.32 -5.87
CA PHE A 63 -13.61 3.34 -4.80
C PHE A 63 -14.03 1.99 -5.39
N ALA A 64 -13.32 0.92 -5.03
CA ALA A 64 -13.71 -0.43 -5.41
C ALA A 64 -13.50 -1.43 -4.27
N MET A 65 -14.34 -2.45 -4.23
CA MET A 65 -14.25 -3.59 -3.32
C MET A 65 -14.21 -4.88 -4.12
N TYR A 66 -13.45 -5.85 -3.65
CA TYR A 66 -13.23 -7.11 -4.33
C TYR A 66 -13.44 -8.29 -3.37
N ALA A 67 -14.03 -9.36 -3.90
CA ALA A 67 -14.13 -10.66 -3.25
C ALA A 67 -13.94 -11.75 -4.31
N ASP A 68 -13.27 -12.85 -3.97
CA ASP A 68 -13.03 -13.96 -4.88
C ASP A 68 -13.73 -15.23 -4.38
N ARG A 69 -14.66 -15.75 -5.19
CA ARG A 69 -15.42 -16.96 -4.88
C ARG A 69 -14.54 -18.20 -4.81
N ASP A 70 -13.42 -18.22 -5.52
CA ASP A 70 -12.51 -19.36 -5.54
C ASP A 70 -11.68 -19.43 -4.24
N ARG A 71 -11.61 -18.33 -3.48
CA ARG A 71 -10.91 -18.24 -2.19
C ARG A 71 -11.80 -18.52 -0.98
N GLY A 72 -13.11 -18.31 -1.11
CA GLY A 72 -14.04 -18.52 -0.02
C GLY A 72 -15.51 -18.44 -0.44
N THR A 73 -16.35 -19.30 0.16
CA THR A 73 -17.80 -19.30 -0.10
C THR A 73 -18.54 -18.18 0.63
N ASP A 74 -17.91 -17.53 1.60
CA ASP A 74 -18.47 -16.43 2.40
C ASP A 74 -18.49 -15.09 1.66
N LEU A 75 -17.78 -15.00 0.52
CA LEU A 75 -17.71 -13.81 -0.36
C LEU A 75 -17.37 -12.54 0.44
N ARG A 76 -16.47 -12.66 1.40
CA ARG A 76 -16.01 -11.53 2.21
C ARG A 76 -15.27 -10.50 1.35
N VAL A 77 -15.38 -9.21 1.67
CA VAL A 77 -14.54 -8.17 1.06
C VAL A 77 -13.09 -8.41 1.45
N GLU A 78 -12.29 -8.82 0.48
CA GLU A 78 -10.89 -9.19 0.67
C GLU A 78 -9.95 -8.02 0.43
N THR A 79 -10.30 -7.18 -0.55
CA THR A 79 -9.53 -6.01 -0.95
C THR A 79 -10.46 -4.82 -1.14
N VAL A 80 -10.01 -3.65 -0.71
CA VAL A 80 -10.61 -2.36 -1.06
C VAL A 80 -9.55 -1.47 -1.67
N THR A 81 -9.88 -0.80 -2.76
CA THR A 81 -9.02 0.24 -3.36
C THR A 81 -9.72 1.59 -3.35
N LEU A 82 -8.96 2.62 -3.00
CA LEU A 82 -9.34 4.01 -3.12
C LEU A 82 -8.37 4.68 -4.10
N GLN A 83 -8.90 5.35 -5.12
CA GLN A 83 -8.15 6.32 -5.88
C GLN A 83 -8.45 7.69 -5.28
N LEU A 84 -7.47 8.30 -4.60
CA LEU A 84 -7.70 9.48 -3.78
C LEU A 84 -7.79 10.76 -4.62
N SER A 85 -6.84 10.96 -5.55
CA SER A 85 -6.85 12.12 -6.44
C SER A 85 -6.21 11.80 -7.79
N ARG A 86 -6.65 12.52 -8.83
CA ARG A 86 -6.08 12.54 -10.19
C ARG A 86 -5.59 13.93 -10.61
N ILE A 87 -5.55 14.90 -9.69
CA ILE A 87 -5.37 16.33 -10.05
C ILE A 87 -4.38 17.03 -9.11
N LEU A 88 -3.30 16.35 -8.73
CA LEU A 88 -2.19 16.99 -8.04
C LEU A 88 -1.11 17.31 -9.08
N LYS A 89 -0.88 18.61 -9.30
CA LYS A 89 -0.05 19.12 -10.41
C LYS A 89 1.30 19.67 -9.95
N THR A 90 1.58 19.62 -8.65
CA THR A 90 2.86 20.01 -8.08
C THR A 90 3.34 18.99 -7.05
N HIS A 91 4.66 18.89 -6.86
CA HIS A 91 5.25 18.07 -5.80
C HIS A 91 4.74 18.48 -4.42
N GLU A 92 4.61 19.79 -4.16
CA GLU A 92 4.12 20.32 -2.87
C GLU A 92 2.69 19.85 -2.55
N GLN A 93 1.78 19.91 -3.52
CA GLN A 93 0.40 19.44 -3.35
C GLN A 93 0.36 17.94 -3.07
N ALA A 94 1.14 17.16 -3.82
CA ALA A 94 1.22 15.71 -3.64
C ALA A 94 1.85 15.34 -2.29
N GLN A 95 2.92 16.02 -1.90
CA GLN A 95 3.57 15.83 -0.61
C GLN A 95 2.63 16.14 0.54
N ALA A 96 1.95 17.29 0.53
CA ALA A 96 1.00 17.66 1.57
C ALA A 96 -0.14 16.65 1.70
N PHE A 97 -0.65 16.12 0.58
CA PHE A 97 -1.69 15.10 0.58
C PHE A 97 -1.20 13.76 1.18
N VAL A 98 0.02 13.34 0.83
CA VAL A 98 0.67 12.17 1.43
C VAL A 98 0.82 12.38 2.92
N GLU A 99 1.39 13.50 3.37
CA GLU A 99 1.59 13.81 4.80
C GLU A 99 0.28 13.79 5.60
N GLN A 100 -0.81 14.34 5.04
CA GLN A 100 -2.15 14.25 5.64
C GLN A 100 -2.62 12.79 5.76
N THR A 101 -2.34 11.96 4.77
CA THR A 101 -2.67 10.52 4.79
C THR A 101 -1.84 9.80 5.86
N LEU A 102 -0.53 10.03 5.92
CA LEU A 102 0.37 9.45 6.93
C LEU A 102 -0.09 9.80 8.36
N ALA A 103 -0.47 11.05 8.59
CA ALA A 103 -0.93 11.53 9.89
C ALA A 103 -2.18 10.80 10.42
N GLN A 104 -2.99 10.21 9.54
CA GLN A 104 -4.07 9.33 9.96
C GLN A 104 -3.51 7.98 10.43
N PHE A 105 -2.71 7.29 9.61
CA PHE A 105 -2.13 6.01 9.99
C PHE A 105 -1.15 6.05 11.17
N ASN A 106 -0.65 7.24 11.57
CA ASN A 106 0.13 7.41 12.80
C ASN A 106 -0.71 7.38 14.09
N LYS A 107 -2.03 7.14 13.99
CA LYS A 107 -2.96 7.04 15.11
C LYS A 107 -3.60 5.66 15.18
N GLY A 108 -4.27 5.38 16.29
CA GLY A 108 -4.97 4.12 16.50
C GLY A 108 -4.00 2.96 16.71
N LYS A 109 -4.33 1.79 16.13
CA LYS A 109 -3.55 0.54 16.27
C LYS A 109 -2.79 0.18 15.00
N TRP A 110 -2.59 1.12 14.09
CA TRP A 110 -1.75 0.89 12.91
C TRP A 110 -0.28 0.83 13.30
N GLN A 111 0.43 -0.13 12.73
CA GLN A 111 1.87 -0.30 12.87
C GLN A 111 2.51 -0.36 11.50
N ARG A 112 3.75 0.13 11.38
CA ARG A 112 4.55 -0.03 10.16
C ARG A 112 4.69 -1.52 9.85
N TYR A 113 4.57 -1.86 8.57
CA TYR A 113 4.65 -3.22 8.08
C TYR A 113 5.55 -3.30 6.84
N SER A 114 6.22 -4.43 6.67
CA SER A 114 6.96 -4.76 5.45
C SER A 114 7.16 -6.27 5.37
N GLU A 115 7.49 -6.76 4.17
CA GLU A 115 7.99 -8.12 4.00
C GLU A 115 9.42 -8.19 4.50
N LEU A 116 9.60 -8.64 5.74
CA LEU A 116 10.88 -8.61 6.47
C LEU A 116 11.99 -9.45 5.83
N GLU A 117 11.64 -10.36 4.92
CA GLU A 117 12.61 -11.11 4.11
C GLU A 117 13.35 -10.20 3.12
N TRP A 118 12.69 -9.15 2.63
CA TRP A 118 13.18 -8.28 1.57
C TRP A 118 13.56 -6.89 2.06
N TYR A 119 12.94 -6.44 3.16
CA TYR A 119 13.05 -5.07 3.64
C TYR A 119 13.28 -5.00 5.15
N THR A 120 13.92 -3.92 5.59
CA THR A 120 14.03 -3.55 7.01
C THR A 120 13.28 -2.24 7.26
N LEU A 121 12.77 -2.08 8.47
CA LEU A 121 12.05 -0.88 8.89
C LEU A 121 13.03 0.01 9.65
N LEU A 122 13.55 1.04 8.99
CA LEU A 122 14.47 2.01 9.59
C LEU A 122 13.74 3.29 9.95
N THR A 123 14.23 4.03 10.94
CA THR A 123 13.74 5.37 11.26
C THR A 123 14.54 6.45 10.52
N GLY A 124 13.99 7.66 10.51
CA GLY A 124 14.68 8.86 10.06
C GLY A 124 15.10 8.82 8.59
N ARG A 125 16.18 9.54 8.28
CA ARG A 125 16.69 9.65 6.91
C ARG A 125 17.16 8.31 6.38
N SER A 126 17.65 7.41 7.24
CA SER A 126 18.11 6.08 6.82
C SER A 126 17.04 5.22 6.17
N SER A 127 15.75 5.52 6.37
CA SER A 127 14.66 4.89 5.60
C SER A 127 14.68 5.21 4.10
N LEU A 128 15.44 6.22 3.67
CA LEU A 128 15.59 6.66 2.28
C LEU A 128 16.93 6.26 1.64
N LEU A 129 17.90 5.80 2.44
CA LEU A 129 19.29 5.71 2.01
C LEU A 129 19.77 4.29 1.75
N ASP A 130 20.45 4.07 0.64
CA ASP A 130 21.15 2.82 0.34
C ASP A 130 22.36 2.56 1.28
N GLU A 131 23.05 1.44 1.02
CA GLU A 131 24.25 1.06 1.75
C GLU A 131 25.40 2.06 1.61
N GLN A 132 25.39 2.93 0.60
CA GLN A 132 26.40 3.97 0.38
C GLN A 132 25.95 5.35 0.93
N GLY A 133 24.75 5.45 1.51
CA GLY A 133 24.22 6.69 2.05
C GLY A 133 23.62 7.63 1.00
N ARG A 134 23.28 7.10 -0.19
CA ARG A 134 22.63 7.84 -1.27
C ARG A 134 21.13 7.58 -1.23
N LEU A 135 20.33 8.52 -1.72
CA LEU A 135 18.89 8.30 -1.89
C LEU A 135 18.67 7.10 -2.81
N SER A 136 17.80 6.19 -2.38
CA SER A 136 17.52 4.96 -3.09
C SER A 136 16.05 4.89 -3.49
N ASP A 137 15.80 4.58 -4.75
CA ASP A 137 14.49 4.23 -5.30
C ASP A 137 14.18 2.72 -5.15
N GLU A 138 14.99 1.95 -4.44
CA GLU A 138 14.75 0.52 -4.17
C GLU A 138 14.18 0.22 -2.76
N LEU A 139 14.32 1.15 -1.81
CA LEU A 139 13.78 0.99 -0.46
C LEU A 139 12.26 1.22 -0.38
N MET A 140 11.51 0.17 -0.05
CA MET A 140 10.04 0.21 -0.02
C MET A 140 9.44 0.56 1.35
N ALA A 141 10.27 0.76 2.37
CA ALA A 141 9.87 0.78 3.77
C ALA A 141 10.11 2.16 4.43
N LEU A 142 9.50 3.20 3.85
CA LEU A 142 9.61 4.58 4.34
C LEU A 142 9.26 4.71 5.82
N ASP A 143 9.97 5.60 6.52
CA ASP A 143 9.58 6.01 7.86
C ASP A 143 8.46 7.08 7.76
N PRO A 144 7.22 6.78 8.19
CA PRO A 144 6.11 7.73 8.10
C PRO A 144 6.32 8.97 8.98
N ASP A 145 7.20 8.91 9.98
CA ASP A 145 7.50 10.03 10.89
C ASP A 145 8.64 10.92 10.38
N TYR A 146 9.39 10.46 9.37
CA TYR A 146 10.46 11.26 8.78
C TYR A 146 9.91 12.27 7.78
N LYS A 147 10.11 13.56 8.06
CA LYS A 147 9.75 14.63 7.13
C LYS A 147 10.75 14.68 5.98
N ILE A 148 10.32 14.24 4.81
CA ILE A 148 11.13 14.22 3.60
C ILE A 148 11.30 15.65 3.07
N PRO A 149 12.53 16.13 2.84
CA PRO A 149 12.76 17.42 2.18
C PRO A 149 12.11 17.47 0.80
N ALA A 150 11.63 18.65 0.40
CA ALA A 150 10.87 18.83 -0.84
C ALA A 150 11.69 18.46 -2.10
N GLU A 151 13.00 18.70 -2.06
CA GLU A 151 13.96 18.36 -3.10
C GLU A 151 14.19 16.85 -3.25
N ASP A 152 14.07 16.10 -2.16
CA ASP A 152 14.30 14.64 -2.14
C ASP A 152 13.01 13.88 -2.49
N TRP A 153 11.85 14.48 -2.23
CA TRP A 153 10.54 13.83 -2.31
C TRP A 153 10.23 13.15 -3.65
N PRO A 154 10.48 13.74 -4.85
CA PRO A 154 10.13 13.12 -6.13
C PRO A 154 10.86 11.78 -6.37
N LEU A 155 12.05 11.61 -5.77
CA LEU A 155 12.87 10.41 -5.92
C LEU A 155 12.39 9.24 -5.05
N VAL A 156 11.69 9.52 -3.95
CA VAL A 156 11.42 8.51 -2.91
C VAL A 156 9.93 8.24 -2.67
N VAL A 157 9.05 9.18 -3.00
CA VAL A 157 7.61 9.05 -2.68
C VAL A 157 6.90 7.94 -3.45
N LYS A 158 7.46 7.49 -4.59
CA LYS A 158 6.83 6.44 -5.42
C LYS A 158 6.62 5.12 -4.66
N LYS A 159 7.33 4.95 -3.55
CA LYS A 159 7.07 3.93 -2.54
C LYS A 159 6.12 4.51 -1.51
N GLY A 160 4.86 4.10 -1.51
CA GLY A 160 4.03 4.44 -0.37
C GLY A 160 4.29 3.48 0.79
N PRO A 161 4.22 3.96 2.04
CA PRO A 161 4.35 3.13 3.22
C PRO A 161 3.24 2.07 3.29
N ILE A 162 3.56 1.02 4.05
CA ILE A 162 2.65 -0.09 4.33
C ILE A 162 2.42 -0.13 5.84
N TRP A 163 1.17 -0.31 6.23
CA TRP A 163 0.75 -0.46 7.62
C TRP A 163 -0.03 -1.75 7.82
N ARG A 164 -0.04 -2.22 9.05
CA ARG A 164 -0.86 -3.33 9.51
C ARG A 164 -1.62 -2.93 10.75
N TRP A 165 -2.90 -3.27 10.80
CA TRP A 165 -3.75 -3.04 11.97
C TRP A 165 -3.51 -4.12 13.02
N VAL A 166 -3.21 -3.73 14.26
CA VAL A 166 -3.05 -4.66 15.37
C VAL A 166 -4.42 -5.11 15.87
N GLY A 167 -4.74 -6.38 15.62
CA GLY A 167 -5.99 -7.03 16.02
C GLY A 167 -6.39 -8.10 15.02
N ASP A 168 -6.94 -7.67 13.89
CA ASP A 168 -7.36 -8.53 12.77
C ASP A 168 -6.30 -8.65 11.66
N GLY A 169 -5.27 -7.80 11.70
CA GLY A 169 -4.14 -7.88 10.79
C GLY A 169 -4.37 -7.26 9.41
N VAL A 170 -5.45 -6.50 9.15
CA VAL A 170 -5.63 -5.80 7.86
C VAL A 170 -4.37 -5.00 7.48
N ILE A 171 -3.95 -5.11 6.23
CA ILE A 171 -2.84 -4.35 5.67
C ILE A 171 -3.40 -3.15 4.90
N ALA A 172 -2.78 -1.98 5.05
CA ALA A 172 -3.01 -0.81 4.22
C ALA A 172 -1.73 -0.45 3.47
N LYS A 173 -1.81 -0.21 2.16
CA LYS A 173 -0.69 0.16 1.29
C LYS A 173 -1.02 1.49 0.62
N LEU A 174 -0.21 2.51 0.85
CA LEU A 174 -0.24 3.73 0.04
C LEU A 174 0.56 3.47 -1.24
N LYS A 175 0.09 3.99 -2.37
CA LYS A 175 0.83 4.00 -3.64
C LYS A 175 0.75 5.39 -4.22
N VAL A 176 1.91 5.96 -4.55
CA VAL A 176 2.01 7.25 -5.22
C VAL A 176 2.66 7.00 -6.57
N ASN A 177 1.98 7.37 -7.64
CA ASN A 177 2.52 7.31 -8.99
C ASN A 177 2.69 8.71 -9.52
N GLU A 178 3.80 8.95 -10.21
CA GLU A 178 4.05 10.15 -10.98
C GLU A 178 4.03 9.78 -12.46
N TYR A 179 3.06 10.31 -13.19
CA TYR A 179 2.89 10.11 -14.62
C TYR A 179 3.27 11.35 -15.44
N GLY A 180 3.90 12.33 -14.80
CA GLY A 180 4.32 13.56 -15.46
C GLY A 180 5.30 13.28 -16.60
N THR A 181 5.12 13.99 -17.70
CA THR A 181 6.09 14.06 -18.80
C THR A 181 6.43 15.52 -19.07
N GLU A 182 7.53 15.79 -19.77
CA GLU A 182 7.88 17.16 -20.18
C GLU A 182 6.73 17.84 -20.95
N GLU A 183 5.97 17.08 -21.74
CA GLU A 183 4.85 17.59 -22.54
C GLU A 183 3.53 17.75 -21.77
N ARG A 184 3.26 16.89 -20.77
CA ARG A 184 2.00 16.90 -20.00
C ARG A 184 2.07 17.66 -18.68
N GLY A 185 3.28 18.04 -18.26
CA GLY A 185 3.54 18.55 -16.92
C GLY A 185 3.40 17.46 -15.85
N LEU A 186 3.65 17.82 -14.59
CA LEU A 186 3.55 16.89 -13.46
C LEU A 186 2.12 16.39 -13.26
N ASP A 187 1.99 15.08 -13.01
CA ASP A 187 0.71 14.44 -12.75
C ASP A 187 0.85 13.32 -11.72
N TYR A 188 0.30 13.52 -10.52
CA TYR A 188 0.33 12.52 -9.46
C TYR A 188 -1.00 11.78 -9.33
N SER A 189 -0.91 10.46 -9.23
CA SER A 189 -2.02 9.59 -8.83
C SER A 189 -1.70 8.89 -7.52
N LEU A 190 -2.58 9.07 -6.55
CA LEU A 190 -2.46 8.45 -5.23
C LEU A 190 -3.56 7.41 -5.06
N GLY A 191 -3.17 6.22 -4.61
CA GLY A 191 -4.06 5.13 -4.31
C GLY A 191 -3.80 4.54 -2.93
N LEU A 192 -4.87 4.14 -2.24
CA LEU A 192 -4.79 3.33 -1.03
C LEU A 192 -5.41 1.97 -1.31
N GLN A 193 -4.75 0.92 -0.87
CA GLN A 193 -5.26 -0.43 -0.95
C GLN A 193 -5.29 -1.02 0.46
N PHE A 194 -6.43 -1.61 0.82
CA PHE A 194 -6.61 -2.40 2.02
C PHE A 194 -6.74 -3.86 1.62
N ASP A 195 -6.05 -4.75 2.31
CA ASP A 195 -6.16 -6.19 2.11
C ASP A 195 -6.32 -6.92 3.45
N LEU A 196 -7.10 -8.00 3.46
CA LEU A 196 -6.99 -9.01 4.51
C LEU A 196 -5.61 -9.68 4.40
N VAL A 197 -4.84 -9.72 5.49
CA VAL A 197 -3.43 -10.18 5.46
C VAL A 197 -3.27 -11.63 5.07
N ASP A 198 -4.18 -12.50 5.51
CA ASP A 198 -4.18 -13.92 5.16
C ASP A 198 -4.41 -14.09 3.66
N ILE A 199 -5.35 -13.36 3.08
CA ILE A 199 -5.62 -13.37 1.64
C ILE A 199 -4.45 -12.79 0.85
N ALA A 200 -3.89 -11.65 1.27
CA ALA A 200 -2.73 -11.05 0.63
C ALA A 200 -1.53 -12.02 0.62
N ASN A 201 -1.20 -12.60 1.78
CA ASN A 201 -0.09 -13.54 1.90
C ASN A 201 -0.30 -14.80 1.05
N ALA A 202 -1.53 -15.34 1.03
CA ALA A 202 -1.85 -16.52 0.22
C ALA A 202 -1.71 -16.22 -1.28
N ARG A 203 -2.28 -15.10 -1.75
CA ARG A 203 -2.15 -14.62 -3.13
C ARG A 203 -0.69 -14.44 -3.52
N ASP A 204 0.07 -13.73 -2.71
CA ASP A 204 1.46 -13.39 -3.01
C ASP A 204 2.34 -14.67 -3.04
N ALA A 205 2.04 -15.67 -2.21
CA ALA A 205 2.69 -16.98 -2.23
C ALA A 205 2.32 -17.82 -3.48
N GLU A 206 1.05 -17.85 -3.87
CA GLU A 206 0.57 -18.52 -5.09
C GLU A 206 1.22 -17.91 -6.34
N ASP A 207 1.24 -16.58 -6.43
CA ASP A 207 1.85 -15.86 -7.55
C ASP A 207 3.37 -16.08 -7.61
N LEU A 208 4.04 -16.14 -6.45
CA LEU A 208 5.46 -16.50 -6.39
C LEU A 208 5.67 -17.93 -6.91
N ALA A 209 4.95 -18.92 -6.37
CA ALA A 209 5.11 -20.32 -6.76
C ALA A 209 4.87 -20.51 -8.27
N ARG A 210 3.85 -19.85 -8.83
CA ARG A 210 3.56 -19.86 -10.26
C ARG A 210 4.70 -19.24 -11.07
N ARG A 211 5.17 -18.05 -10.70
CA ARG A 211 6.26 -17.35 -11.39
C ARG A 211 7.56 -18.16 -11.39
N LEU A 212 7.91 -18.77 -10.26
CA LEU A 212 9.10 -19.62 -10.14
C LEU A 212 8.98 -20.83 -11.07
N LYS A 213 7.85 -21.53 -11.02
CA LYS A 213 7.58 -22.70 -11.88
C LYS A 213 7.63 -22.33 -13.38
N GLU A 214 6.98 -21.25 -13.78
CA GLU A 214 6.95 -20.79 -15.17
C GLU A 214 8.34 -20.36 -15.66
N GLY A 215 9.12 -19.68 -14.80
CA GLY A 215 10.48 -19.26 -15.13
C GLY A 215 11.45 -20.44 -15.25
N ASP A 216 11.38 -21.40 -14.33
CA ASP A 216 12.18 -22.63 -14.39
C ASP A 216 11.85 -23.46 -15.63
N ALA A 217 10.57 -23.57 -16.00
CA ALA A 217 10.15 -24.23 -17.23
C ALA A 217 10.69 -23.55 -18.51
N LYS A 218 11.02 -22.26 -18.45
CA LYS A 218 11.67 -21.49 -19.53
C LYS A 218 13.21 -21.54 -19.46
N GLY A 219 13.78 -22.26 -18.50
CA GLY A 219 15.23 -22.37 -18.31
C GLY A 219 15.87 -21.14 -17.66
N TRP A 220 15.09 -20.27 -17.02
CA TRP A 220 15.60 -19.05 -16.37
C TRP A 220 16.23 -19.31 -14.99
N ASN A 221 16.12 -20.53 -14.45
CA ASN A 221 16.58 -20.89 -13.11
C ASN A 221 16.01 -19.94 -12.03
N SER A 222 14.75 -19.54 -12.18
CA SER A 222 14.08 -18.56 -11.32
C SER A 222 14.05 -18.99 -9.85
N THR A 223 13.88 -20.28 -9.54
CA THR A 223 13.98 -20.76 -8.14
C THR A 223 15.36 -20.51 -7.55
N VAL A 224 16.43 -20.84 -8.31
CA VAL A 224 17.81 -20.65 -7.86
C VAL A 224 18.12 -19.16 -7.69
N GLU A 225 17.69 -18.33 -8.65
CA GLU A 225 17.87 -16.89 -8.60
C GLU A 225 17.13 -16.27 -7.42
N HIS A 226 15.89 -16.71 -7.14
CA HIS A 226 15.12 -16.25 -5.99
C HIS A 226 15.82 -16.52 -4.67
N GLU A 227 16.32 -17.75 -4.45
CA GLU A 227 17.09 -18.09 -3.25
C GLU A 227 18.41 -17.31 -3.14
N ALA A 228 19.09 -17.07 -4.26
CA ALA A 228 20.27 -16.22 -4.28
C ALA A 228 19.93 -14.76 -3.91
N ASN A 229 18.81 -14.25 -4.40
CA ASN A 229 18.34 -12.90 -4.12
C ASN A 229 17.91 -12.74 -2.66
N LYS A 230 17.30 -13.75 -2.03
CA LYS A 230 17.01 -13.76 -0.59
C LYS A 230 18.28 -13.60 0.24
N LYS A 231 19.35 -14.33 -0.11
CA LYS A 231 20.66 -14.22 0.58
C LYS A 231 21.27 -12.83 0.39
N LYS A 232 21.20 -12.27 -0.82
CA LYS A 232 21.65 -10.90 -1.09
C LYS A 232 20.85 -9.87 -0.29
N ALA A 233 19.53 -10.02 -0.23
CA ALA A 233 18.63 -9.16 0.53
C ALA A 233 18.95 -9.20 2.03
N ALA A 234 19.15 -10.38 2.61
CA ALA A 234 19.55 -10.52 4.01
C ALA A 234 20.89 -9.81 4.32
N ALA A 235 21.89 -9.99 3.44
CA ALA A 235 23.18 -9.30 3.59
C ALA A 235 23.06 -7.78 3.45
N ARG A 236 22.22 -7.32 2.52
CA ARG A 236 21.90 -5.90 2.31
C ARG A 236 21.19 -5.29 3.53
N ILE A 237 20.16 -5.95 4.03
CA ILE A 237 19.40 -5.54 5.22
C ILE A 237 20.36 -5.31 6.40
N LYS A 238 21.25 -6.27 6.67
CA LYS A 238 22.23 -6.13 7.76
C LYS A 238 23.09 -4.87 7.61
N ARG A 239 23.59 -4.58 6.41
CA ARG A 239 24.38 -3.36 6.15
C ARG A 239 23.55 -2.09 6.33
N LEU A 240 22.30 -2.08 5.86
CA LEU A 240 21.40 -0.95 6.02
C LEU A 240 21.12 -0.67 7.51
N GLU A 241 20.87 -1.71 8.30
CA GLU A 241 20.66 -1.62 9.76
C GLU A 241 21.91 -1.08 10.49
N GLU A 242 23.09 -1.63 10.18
CA GLU A 242 24.37 -1.15 10.74
C GLU A 242 24.63 0.32 10.40
N ASN A 243 24.43 0.70 9.14
CA ASN A 243 24.59 2.07 8.67
C ASN A 243 23.59 3.03 9.33
N ALA A 244 22.34 2.60 9.53
CA ALA A 244 21.33 3.41 10.20
C ALA A 244 21.76 3.74 11.64
N ILE A 245 22.23 2.73 12.37
CA ILE A 245 22.74 2.89 13.74
C ILE A 245 23.94 3.85 13.77
N GLN A 246 24.88 3.72 12.82
CA GLN A 246 26.03 4.63 12.71
C GLN A 246 25.63 6.09 12.44
N ARG A 247 24.51 6.30 11.74
CA ARG A 247 23.95 7.63 11.46
C ARG A 247 23.08 8.18 12.59
N GLY A 248 22.87 7.41 13.66
CA GLY A 248 22.02 7.78 14.79
C GLY A 248 20.53 7.46 14.61
N ASP A 249 20.17 6.75 13.54
CA ASP A 249 18.82 6.21 13.32
C ASP A 249 18.68 4.82 13.99
N SER A 250 17.46 4.31 14.04
CA SER A 250 17.12 3.04 14.69
C SER A 250 16.48 2.04 13.74
N VAL A 251 16.61 0.76 14.09
CA VAL A 251 15.83 -0.32 13.50
C VAL A 251 14.53 -0.47 14.29
N VAL A 252 13.39 -0.34 13.62
CA VAL A 252 12.08 -0.57 14.23
C VAL A 252 11.99 -2.05 14.59
N LYS A 253 11.65 -2.32 15.84
CA LYS A 253 11.50 -3.69 16.34
C LYS A 253 10.42 -4.40 15.53
N ARG A 254 10.75 -5.62 15.11
CA ARG A 254 9.82 -6.54 14.44
C ARG A 254 8.66 -6.81 15.41
N PRO A 255 7.39 -6.67 14.98
CA PRO A 255 6.25 -7.13 15.76
C PRO A 255 6.31 -8.65 15.99
#